data_AF-A0A2T9XY30-F1
#
_entry.id   AF-A0A2T9XY30-F1
#
_cell.length_a   1.000
_cell.length_b   1.000
_cell.length_c   1.000
_cell.angle_alpha   90.00
_cell.angle_beta   90.00
_cell.angle_gamma   90.00
#
_symmetry.space_group_name_H-M   'P 1'
#
loop_
_entity.id
_entity.type
_entity.pdbx_description
1 polymer ?
#
loop_
_entity_poly.entity_id
_entity_poly.type
_entity_poly.pdbx_seq_one_letter_code
_entity_poly.pdbx_strand_id
1 'polypeptide(L)' 'MEVDTNNPTIDSLLDSLEDDFEFEEFDAEEWNDEKDKEDLNLWDEDWDDDDLEDDFSVQLRQELEKLSQSQQQSN' A
#
# COMPACT_ATOMS: atom_id res chain seq x y z
N MET A 1 11.91 -33.50 11.88
CA MET A 1 12.57 -32.31 12.43
C MET A 1 11.95 -32.16 13.80
N GLU A 2 12.67 -32.55 14.86
CA GLU A 2 12.20 -32.34 16.22
C GLU A 2 12.31 -30.84 16.49
N VAL A 3 11.20 -30.20 16.84
CA VAL A 3 11.20 -28.79 17.24
C VAL A 3 11.65 -28.75 18.69
N ASP A 4 12.81 -28.15 18.95
CA ASP A 4 13.34 -28.00 20.30
C ASP A 4 12.53 -26.92 21.04
N THR A 5 11.53 -27.35 21.81
CA THR A 5 10.63 -26.46 22.60
C THR A 5 11.29 -25.84 23.83
N ASN A 6 12.63 -25.82 23.90
CA ASN A 6 13.39 -25.19 24.99
C ASN A 6 14.28 -24.06 24.47
N ASN A 7 13.98 -23.56 23.26
CA ASN A 7 14.69 -22.42 22.67
C ASN A 7 13.92 -21.14 22.99
N PRO A 8 14.50 -20.20 23.76
CA PRO A 8 13.82 -18.94 24.12
C PRO A 8 13.40 -18.10 22.91
N THR A 9 14.06 -18.28 21.76
CA THR A 9 13.69 -17.62 20.50
C THR A 9 12.38 -18.17 19.92
N ILE A 10 12.11 -19.47 20.11
CA ILE A 10 10.86 -20.10 19.65
C ILE A 10 9.72 -19.68 20.57
N ASP A 11 9.96 -19.59 21.88
CA ASP A 11 8.95 -19.16 22.85
C ASP A 11 8.53 -17.70 22.60
N SER A 12 9.47 -16.79 22.35
CA SER A 12 9.16 -15.39 22.02
C SER A 12 8.47 -15.24 20.66
N LEU A 13 8.79 -16.09 19.69
CA LEU A 13 8.10 -16.10 18.39
C LEU A 13 6.67 -16.64 18.55
N LEU A 14 6.46 -17.63 19.43
CA LEU A 14 5.16 -18.21 19.71
C LEU A 14 4.25 -17.22 20.46
N ASP A 15 4.80 -16.48 21.43
CA ASP A 15 4.12 -15.40 22.17
C ASP A 15 3.64 -14.30 21.21
N SER A 16 4.53 -13.83 20.32
CA SER A 16 4.18 -12.84 19.28
C SER A 16 3.18 -13.36 18.24
N LEU A 17 3.14 -14.68 17.99
CA LEU A 17 2.16 -15.30 17.09
C LEU A 17 0.81 -15.47 17.79
N GLU A 18 0.79 -15.89 19.07
CA GLU A 18 -0.42 -15.98 19.87
C GLU A 18 -1.11 -14.61 19.99
N ASP A 19 -0.36 -13.53 20.22
CA ASP A 19 -0.88 -12.15 20.19
C ASP A 19 -1.46 -11.74 18.81
N ASP A 20 -0.89 -12.21 17.70
CA ASP A 20 -1.40 -11.95 16.33
C ASP A 20 -2.66 -12.79 16.00
N PHE A 21 -2.88 -13.92 16.69
CA PHE A 21 -4.10 -14.75 16.55
C PHE A 21 -5.18 -14.43 17.59
N GLU A 22 -4.82 -13.84 18.73
CA GLU A 22 -5.70 -13.33 19.78
C GLU A 22 -6.17 -11.91 19.45
N PHE A 23 -6.72 -11.73 18.25
CA PHE A 23 -7.48 -10.52 17.96
C PHE A 23 -8.70 -10.49 18.90
N GLU A 24 -8.85 -9.43 19.70
CA GLU A 24 -10.05 -9.24 20.51
C GLU A 24 -11.26 -9.24 19.56
N GLU A 25 -12.23 -10.12 19.80
CA GLU A 25 -13.49 -10.14 19.06
C GLU A 25 -14.24 -8.85 19.42
N PHE A 26 -13.99 -7.77 18.66
CA PHE A 26 -14.72 -6.53 18.81
C PHE A 26 -16.20 -6.83 18.62
N ASP A 27 -17.04 -6.22 19.46
CA ASP A 27 -18.48 -6.24 19.23
C ASP A 27 -18.73 -5.82 17.78
N ALA A 28 -19.57 -6.57 17.07
CA ALA A 28 -19.96 -6.19 15.73
C ALA A 28 -20.61 -4.81 15.82
N GLU A 29 -19.92 -3.79 15.31
CA GLU A 29 -20.51 -2.46 15.18
C GLU A 29 -21.76 -2.60 14.31
N GLU A 30 -22.90 -2.16 14.86
CA GLU A 30 -24.13 -2.00 14.09
C GLU A 30 -23.87 -0.84 13.14
N TRP A 31 -23.42 -1.16 11.91
CA TRP A 31 -23.21 -0.19 10.85
C TRP A 31 -24.52 0.54 10.59
N ASN A 32 -24.73 1.66 11.26
CA ASN A 32 -25.83 2.55 10.96
C ASN A 32 -25.55 3.14 9.57
N ASP A 33 -26.51 3.08 8.64
CA ASP A 33 -26.37 3.65 7.29
C ASP A 33 -26.17 5.18 7.32
N GLU A 34 -26.32 5.82 8.48
CA GLU A 34 -25.78 7.14 8.79
C GLU A 34 -24.26 7.07 8.96
N LYS A 35 -23.55 6.73 7.87
CA LYS A 35 -22.11 6.98 7.76
C LYS A 35 -21.89 8.47 7.99
N ASP A 36 -21.32 8.83 9.13
CA ASP A 36 -20.76 10.16 9.32
C ASP A 36 -19.79 10.39 8.16
N LYS A 37 -20.03 11.44 7.37
CA LYS A 37 -19.23 11.75 6.17
C LYS A 37 -17.74 11.97 6.47
N GLU A 38 -17.39 12.05 7.74
CA GLU A 38 -16.01 12.14 8.23
C GLU A 38 -15.27 10.79 8.19
N ASP A 39 -15.99 9.66 8.16
CA ASP A 39 -15.44 8.30 8.27
C ASP A 39 -15.43 7.51 6.94
N LEU A 40 -15.76 8.14 5.81
CA LEU A 40 -15.73 7.49 4.50
C LEU A 40 -14.37 7.63 3.79
N ASN A 41 -13.52 8.55 4.24
CA ASN A 41 -12.26 8.90 3.59
C ASN A 41 -11.08 8.62 4.53
N LEU A 42 -10.93 7.38 4.98
CA LEU A 42 -9.79 6.94 5.79
C LEU A 42 -8.50 6.74 4.98
N TRP A 43 -8.58 6.88 3.67
CA TRP A 43 -7.46 6.83 2.75
C TRP A 43 -7.49 8.13 1.95
N ASP A 44 -6.33 8.77 1.79
CA ASP A 44 -6.22 9.99 1.01
C ASP A 44 -6.79 9.71 -0.39
N GLU A 45 -7.76 10.53 -0.82
CA GLU A 45 -8.41 10.41 -2.14
C GLU A 45 -7.39 10.52 -3.29
N ASP A 46 -6.21 11.07 -2.99
CA ASP A 46 -5.07 11.25 -3.88
C ASP A 46 -4.10 10.05 -3.87
N TRP A 47 -4.36 8.99 -3.09
CA TRP A 47 -3.47 7.82 -3.00
C TRP A 47 -3.59 6.86 -4.19
N ASP A 48 -4.67 6.95 -4.96
CA ASP A 48 -4.86 6.28 -6.26
C ASP A 48 -4.83 7.29 -7.42
N ASP A 49 -4.49 8.56 -7.13
CA ASP A 49 -4.15 9.52 -8.17
C ASP A 49 -2.70 9.25 -8.58
N ASP A 50 -2.53 8.11 -9.24
CA ASP A 50 -1.39 7.80 -10.10
C ASP A 50 -1.34 8.88 -11.20
N ASP A 51 -0.79 10.02 -10.81
CA ASP A 51 -0.75 11.29 -11.50
C ASP A 51 -0.09 11.12 -12.89
N LEU A 52 -0.89 10.77 -13.88
CA LEU A 52 -0.53 10.85 -15.31
C LEU A 52 -0.21 12.30 -15.72
N GLU A 53 -0.51 13.26 -14.83
CA GLU A 53 -0.21 14.69 -14.87
C GLU A 53 0.99 15.11 -13.98
N ASP A 54 1.73 14.20 -13.34
CA ASP A 54 3.00 14.57 -12.69
C ASP A 54 3.92 15.25 -13.73
N ASP A 55 4.47 16.42 -13.36
CA ASP A 55 5.41 17.20 -14.16
C ASP A 55 6.56 16.33 -14.70
N PHE A 56 6.93 15.26 -13.96
CA PHE A 56 7.90 14.27 -14.42
C PHE A 56 7.45 13.52 -15.68
N SER A 57 6.20 13.05 -15.71
CA SER A 57 5.61 12.34 -16.85
C SER A 57 5.52 13.24 -18.09
N VAL A 58 5.18 14.52 -17.90
CA VAL A 58 5.16 15.51 -18.98
C VAL A 58 6.57 15.77 -19.54
N GLN A 59 7.56 15.96 -18.66
CA GLN A 59 8.95 16.16 -19.06
C GLN A 59 9.51 14.94 -19.81
N LEU A 60 9.22 13.73 -19.35
CA LEU A 60 9.66 12.49 -19.98
C LEU A 60 9.09 12.33 -21.40
N ARG A 61 7.79 12.60 -21.59
CA ARG A 61 7.15 12.57 -22.92
C ARG A 61 7.80 13.54 -23.89
N GLN A 62 8.03 14.78 -23.46
CA GLN A 62 8.69 15.80 -24.29
C GLN A 62 10.11 15.39 -24.70
N GLU A 63 10.87 14.76 -23.80
CA GLU A 63 12.23 14.35 -24.12
C GLU A 63 12.26 13.19 -25.13
N LEU A 64 11.37 12.20 -24.97
CA LEU A 64 11.23 11.09 -25.92
C LEU A 64 10.83 11.57 -27.32
N GLU A 65 9.94 12.57 -27.42
CA GLU A 65 9.56 13.16 -28.71
C GLU A 65 10.74 13.85 -29.40
N LYS A 66 11.54 14.64 -28.67
CA LYS A 66 12.74 15.28 -29.22
C LYS A 66 13.75 14.25 -29.74
N LEU A 67 13.99 13.18 -28.98
CA LEU A 67 14.84 12.06 -29.40
C LEU A 67 14.35 11.46 -30.73
N SER A 68 13.05 11.20 -30.85
CA SER A 68 12.46 10.64 -32.08
C SER A 68 12.61 11.55 -33.30
N GLN A 69 12.41 12.86 -33.13
CA GLN A 69 12.52 13.85 -34.20
C GLN A 69 13.98 14.01 -34.65
N SER A 70 14.93 14.03 -33.72
CA SER A 70 16.36 14.09 -34.04
C SER A 70 16.82 12.86 -34.83
N GLN A 71 16.25 11.68 -34.54
CA GLN A 71 16.55 10.44 -35.24
C GLN A 71 15.96 10.41 -36.66
N GLN A 72 14.81 11.06 -36.89
CA GLN A 72 14.19 11.19 -38.22
C GLN A 72 14.90 12.21 -39.12
N GLN A 73 15.48 13.27 -38.56
CA GLN A 73 16.23 14.28 -39.33
C GLN A 73 17.64 13.83 -39.74
N SER A 74 18.15 12.76 -39.14
CA SER A 74 19.48 12.20 -39.42
C SER A 74 19.49 11.15 -40.56
N ASN A 75 18.38 10.98 -41.30
CA ASN A 75 18.24 9.98 -42.37
C ASN A 75 17.85 10.59 -43.71
#